data_AF-A0A1U7WZ03-F1
#
_entry.id   AF-A0A1U7WZ03-F1
#
_cell.length_a   1.000
_cell.length_b   1.000
_cell.length_c   1.000
_cell.angle_alpha   90.00
_cell.angle_beta   90.00
_cell.angle_gamma   90.00
#
_symmetry.space_group_name_H-M   'P 1'
#
loop_
_entity.id
_entity.type
_entity.pdbx_description
1 polymer ?
#
loop_
_entity_poly.entity_id
_entity_poly.type
_entity_poly.pdbx_seq_one_letter_code
_entity_poly.pdbx_strand_id
1 'polypeptide(L)'
;MWMEAAGGPKWEKLLTHIYPAAGRFAANDNSHSVDCLDQGVTYIKAKVNCQFDDFIKAALKDIDFALNLCPDMVRDASNSPLVVVQVTKFNCGGLALTISTSHSAMDGFT
;
A
#
# COMPACT_ATOMS: atom_id res chain seq x y z
N MET A 1 -4.67 -21.91 -2.74
CA MET A 1 -4.91 -20.81 -1.78
C MET A 1 -5.90 -19.87 -2.44
N TRP A 2 -7.19 -20.09 -2.19
CA TRP A 2 -8.28 -19.34 -2.81
C TRP A 2 -8.41 -18.01 -2.07
N MET A 3 -8.12 -16.90 -2.76
CA MET A 3 -8.37 -15.56 -2.22
C MET A 3 -9.84 -15.24 -2.46
N GLU A 4 -10.63 -15.36 -1.40
CA GLU A 4 -12.02 -14.98 -1.40
C GLU A 4 -12.11 -13.45 -1.52
N ALA A 5 -12.70 -12.98 -2.61
CA ALA A 5 -12.98 -11.57 -2.89
C ALA A 5 -14.09 -11.05 -1.96
N ALA A 6 -13.81 -10.98 -0.66
CA ALA A 6 -14.67 -10.27 0.27
C ALA A 6 -14.50 -8.76 0.02
N GLY A 7 -15.55 -8.12 -0.51
CA GLY A 7 -15.72 -6.69 -0.76
C GLY A 7 -14.57 -5.80 -0.29
N GLY A 8 -13.70 -5.43 -1.22
CA GLY A 8 -12.72 -4.37 -1.00
C GLY A 8 -13.41 -3.00 -0.97
N PRO A 9 -12.72 -1.95 -0.50
CA PRO A 9 -13.20 -0.58 -0.66
C PRO A 9 -13.51 -0.28 -2.12
N LYS A 10 -14.53 0.55 -2.39
CA LYS A 10 -14.83 1.02 -3.75
C LYS A 10 -13.77 2.03 -4.19
N TRP A 11 -12.58 1.54 -4.51
CA TRP A 11 -11.46 2.32 -5.03
C TRP A 11 -11.78 2.98 -6.37
N GLU A 12 -12.74 2.43 -7.11
CA GLU A 12 -13.16 2.89 -8.44
C GLU A 12 -13.42 4.39 -8.50
N LYS A 13 -14.19 4.95 -7.54
CA LYS A 13 -14.50 6.38 -7.55
C LYS A 13 -13.30 7.26 -7.15
N LEU A 14 -12.46 6.78 -6.25
CA LEU A 14 -11.26 7.51 -5.84
C LEU A 14 -10.24 7.54 -7.00
N LEU A 15 -9.97 6.38 -7.59
CA LEU A 15 -9.02 6.23 -8.69
C LEU A 15 -9.45 6.98 -9.95
N THR A 16 -10.74 7.27 -10.16
CA THR A 16 -11.12 8.20 -11.24
C THR A 16 -10.61 9.64 -11.05
N HIS A 17 -10.33 10.06 -9.82
CA HIS A 17 -9.78 11.39 -9.52
C HIS A 17 -8.25 11.39 -9.42
N ILE A 18 -7.66 10.25 -9.06
CA ILE A 18 -6.21 10.06 -8.92
C ILE A 18 -5.70 8.93 -9.82
N TYR A 19 -6.16 8.91 -11.08
CA TYR A 19 -5.91 7.81 -12.01
C TYR A 19 -4.43 7.44 -12.22
N PRO A 20 -3.44 8.36 -12.11
CA PRO A 20 -2.04 7.95 -12.21
C PRO A 20 -1.61 6.98 -11.11
N ALA A 21 -2.24 7.00 -9.93
CA ALA A 21 -1.94 6.07 -8.84
C ALA A 21 -2.19 4.60 -9.21
N ALA A 22 -3.06 4.35 -10.20
CA ALA A 22 -3.35 3.01 -10.73
C ALA A 22 -2.39 2.59 -11.85
N GLY A 23 -1.45 3.44 -12.26
CA GLY A 23 -0.49 3.18 -13.34
C GLY A 23 0.79 2.47 -12.89
N ARG A 24 1.74 2.36 -13.83
CA ARG A 24 3.10 1.82 -13.61
C ARG A 24 4.13 2.73 -14.27
N PHE A 25 5.37 2.73 -13.78
CA PHE A 25 6.44 3.41 -14.52
C PHE A 25 6.65 2.74 -15.88
N ALA A 26 6.83 3.56 -16.92
CA ALA A 26 7.11 3.06 -18.26
C ALA A 26 8.46 2.32 -18.28
N ALA A 27 8.49 1.18 -18.99
CA ALA A 27 9.67 0.31 -19.06
C ALA A 27 10.76 0.79 -20.04
N ASN A 28 10.69 2.03 -20.51
CA ASN A 28 11.65 2.60 -21.47
C ASN A 28 12.88 3.19 -20.76
N ASP A 29 13.96 3.42 -21.51
CA ASP A 29 15.29 3.83 -20.99
C ASP A 29 15.31 5.18 -20.24
N ASN A 30 14.22 5.95 -20.27
CA ASN A 30 14.03 7.21 -19.55
C ASN A 30 12.77 7.14 -18.67
N SER A 31 12.79 6.35 -17.60
CA SER A 31 11.69 6.03 -16.67
C SER A 31 11.13 7.23 -15.87
N HIS A 32 10.70 8.28 -16.56
CA HIS A 32 10.14 9.51 -16.01
C HIS A 32 8.63 9.66 -16.29
N SER A 33 8.01 8.65 -16.90
CA SER A 33 6.59 8.64 -17.21
C SER A 33 5.86 7.49 -16.54
N VAL A 34 4.57 7.71 -16.26
CA VAL A 34 3.65 6.70 -15.73
C VAL A 34 2.67 6.30 -16.83
N ASP A 35 2.65 5.02 -17.17
CA ASP A 35 1.64 4.42 -18.03
C ASP A 35 0.35 4.24 -17.22
N CYS A 36 -0.65 5.06 -17.54
CA CYS A 36 -1.95 5.07 -16.85
C CYS A 36 -2.93 4.09 -17.52
N LEU A 37 -2.63 2.79 -17.46
CA LEU A 37 -3.41 1.73 -18.12
C LEU A 37 -4.39 1.02 -17.17
N ASP A 38 -4.85 1.71 -16.13
CA ASP A 38 -5.80 1.20 -15.13
C ASP A 38 -5.41 -0.15 -14.51
N GLN A 39 -4.11 -0.39 -14.31
CA GLN A 39 -3.57 -1.62 -13.72
C GLN A 39 -3.89 -1.75 -12.23
N GLY A 40 -4.41 -0.68 -11.62
CA GLY A 40 -4.89 -0.64 -10.25
C GLY A 40 -3.79 -0.51 -9.20
N VAL A 41 -4.23 -0.47 -7.95
CA VAL A 41 -3.38 -0.42 -6.76
C VAL A 41 -3.34 -1.79 -6.10
N THR A 42 -2.25 -2.11 -5.41
CA THR A 42 -2.22 -3.35 -4.62
C THR A 42 -2.93 -3.11 -3.29
N TYR A 43 -3.91 -3.96 -2.99
CA TYR A 43 -4.64 -3.92 -1.74
C TYR A 43 -4.42 -5.21 -0.96
N ILE A 44 -3.86 -5.09 0.24
CA ILE A 44 -3.47 -6.21 1.10
C ILE A 44 -4.35 -6.21 2.35
N LYS A 45 -4.89 -7.37 2.70
CA LYS A 45 -5.53 -7.61 4.00
C LYS A 45 -4.61 -8.47 4.84
N ALA A 46 -4.19 -7.97 5.99
CA ALA A 46 -3.33 -8.67 6.92
C ALA A 46 -4.01 -8.82 8.29
N LYS A 47 -3.53 -9.78 9.07
CA LYS A 47 -3.93 -9.96 10.47
C LYS A 47 -2.69 -10.23 11.30
N VAL A 48 -2.57 -9.56 12.44
CA VAL A 48 -1.46 -9.73 13.38
C VAL A 48 -1.96 -10.31 14.69
N ASN A 49 -1.12 -11.16 15.30
CA ASN A 49 -1.45 -11.85 16.54
C ASN A 49 -1.03 -11.04 17.78
N CYS A 50 -1.41 -9.77 17.85
CA CYS A 50 -1.15 -8.90 18.99
C CYS A 50 -2.32 -7.92 19.22
N GLN A 51 -2.30 -7.28 20.39
CA GLN A 51 -3.20 -6.16 20.69
C GLN A 51 -2.65 -4.87 20.08
N PHE A 52 -3.54 -3.97 19.68
CA PHE A 52 -3.14 -2.67 19.12
C PHE A 52 -2.31 -1.85 20.11
N ASP A 53 -2.70 -1.81 21.38
CA ASP A 53 -1.98 -1.06 22.43
C ASP A 53 -0.55 -1.57 22.64
N ASP A 54 -0.35 -2.88 22.58
CA ASP A 54 0.97 -3.49 22.74
C ASP A 54 1.87 -3.18 21.53
N PHE A 55 1.28 -3.20 20.34
CA PHE A 55 1.96 -2.78 19.12
C PHE A 55 2.42 -1.32 19.20
N ILE A 56 1.55 -0.39 19.62
CA ILE A 56 1.90 1.03 19.75
C ILE A 56 2.99 1.23 20.79
N LYS A 57 2.92 0.55 21.95
CA LYS A 57 3.99 0.62 22.97
C LYS A 57 5.34 0.13 22.43
N ALA A 58 5.36 -0.87 21.56
CA ALA A 58 6.57 -1.33 20.92
C ALA A 58 7.08 -0.30 19.89
N ALA A 59 6.20 0.22 19.03
CA ALA A 59 6.53 1.24 18.05
C ALA A 59 7.04 2.56 18.65
N LEU A 60 6.56 2.94 19.84
CA LEU A 60 7.05 4.12 20.55
C LEU A 60 8.46 3.94 21.13
N LYS A 61 8.90 2.70 21.33
CA LYS A 61 10.28 2.39 21.78
C LYS A 61 11.23 2.25 20.60
N ASP A 62 10.73 1.71 19.50
CA ASP A 62 11.46 1.48 18.27
C ASP A 62 10.53 1.81 17.09
N ILE A 63 10.75 2.96 16.45
CA ILE A 63 9.87 3.42 15.37
C ILE A 63 9.94 2.51 14.14
N ASP A 64 11.07 1.82 13.93
CA ASP A 64 11.23 0.88 12.82
C ASP A 64 10.33 -0.36 13.02
N PHE A 65 9.90 -0.63 14.26
CA PHE A 65 8.89 -1.65 14.53
C PHE A 65 7.56 -1.37 13.81
N ALA A 66 7.24 -0.10 13.52
CA ALA A 66 6.06 0.28 12.76
C ALA A 66 6.11 -0.24 11.30
N LEU A 67 7.32 -0.41 10.74
CA LEU A 67 7.53 -0.91 9.39
C LEU A 67 7.05 -2.35 9.21
N ASN A 68 6.87 -3.13 10.29
CA ASN A 68 6.27 -4.46 10.23
C ASN A 68 4.82 -4.47 9.68
N LEU A 69 4.15 -3.32 9.66
CA LEU A 69 2.83 -3.15 9.06
C LEU A 69 2.90 -2.64 7.61
N CYS A 70 4.09 -2.36 7.09
CA CYS A 70 4.30 -1.88 5.74
C CYS A 70 4.76 -3.05 4.86
N PRO A 71 4.06 -3.36 3.76
CA PRO A 71 4.56 -4.33 2.79
C PRO A 71 5.80 -3.77 2.09
N ASP A 72 6.80 -4.60 1.87
CA ASP A 72 7.94 -4.22 1.04
C ASP A 72 7.46 -3.90 -0.38
N MET A 73 7.69 -2.66 -0.80
CA MET A 73 7.54 -2.28 -2.19
C MET A 73 8.68 -2.93 -2.95
N VAL A 74 8.38 -3.82 -3.91
CA VAL A 74 9.40 -4.27 -4.86
C VAL A 74 9.79 -3.05 -5.70
N ARG A 75 10.93 -2.43 -5.41
CA ARG A 75 11.33 -1.14 -6.01
C ARG A 75 11.79 -1.24 -7.46
N ASP A 76 12.12 -2.43 -7.95
CA ASP A 76 12.92 -2.60 -9.18
C ASP A 76 12.27 -3.44 -10.29
N ALA A 77 10.96 -3.71 -10.24
CA ALA A 77 10.29 -4.32 -11.39
C ALA A 77 9.66 -3.22 -12.25
N SER A 78 9.83 -3.30 -13.57
CA SER A 78 9.18 -2.45 -14.60
C SER A 78 7.64 -2.54 -14.62
N ASN A 79 7.04 -3.11 -13.57
CA ASN A 79 5.60 -3.30 -13.39
C ASN A 79 5.19 -3.18 -11.91
N SER A 80 6.01 -2.54 -11.07
CA SER A 80 5.70 -2.34 -9.65
C SER A 80 4.59 -1.31 -9.44
N PRO A 81 3.61 -1.60 -8.56
CA PRO A 81 2.52 -0.68 -8.25
C PRO A 81 3.07 0.63 -7.66
N LEU A 82 2.50 1.77 -8.09
CA LEU A 82 2.86 3.08 -7.55
C LEU A 82 2.31 3.29 -6.13
N VAL A 83 1.18 2.65 -5.83
CA VAL A 83 0.53 2.70 -4.52
C VAL A 83 0.18 1.30 -4.04
N VAL A 84 0.56 1.01 -2.81
CA VAL A 84 0.14 -0.20 -2.08
C VAL A 84 -0.55 0.21 -0.80
N VAL A 85 -1.73 -0.37 -0.57
CA VAL A 85 -2.56 -0.13 0.60
C VAL A 85 -2.68 -1.43 1.38
N GLN A 86 -2.28 -1.43 2.64
CA GLN A 86 -2.46 -2.57 3.53
C GLN A 86 -3.42 -2.21 4.67
N VAL A 87 -4.39 -3.07 4.91
CA VAL A 87 -5.25 -3.03 6.09
C VAL A 87 -4.89 -4.20 6.99
N THR A 88 -4.35 -3.91 8.16
CA THR A 88 -3.95 -4.90 9.15
C THR A 88 -4.93 -4.91 10.32
N LYS A 89 -5.50 -6.08 10.61
CA LYS A 89 -6.43 -6.28 11.74
C LYS A 89 -5.72 -6.87 12.95
N PHE A 90 -5.96 -6.28 14.11
CA PHE A 90 -5.46 -6.72 15.42
C PHE A 90 -6.48 -7.62 16.13
N ASN A 91 -6.04 -8.35 17.15
CA ASN A 91 -6.91 -9.25 17.90
C ASN A 91 -8.02 -8.53 18.68
N CYS A 92 -7.78 -7.31 19.15
CA CYS A 92 -8.81 -6.43 19.75
C CYS A 92 -9.87 -5.95 18.75
N GLY A 93 -9.73 -6.25 17.45
CA GLY A 93 -10.55 -5.67 16.38
C GLY A 93 -10.07 -4.32 15.88
N GLY A 94 -9.01 -3.75 16.47
CA GLY A 94 -8.32 -2.56 15.97
C GLY A 94 -7.79 -2.76 14.55
N LEU A 95 -7.58 -1.65 13.84
CA LEU A 95 -7.11 -1.64 12.45
C LEU A 95 -5.93 -0.68 12.32
N ALA A 96 -4.93 -1.08 11.52
CA ALA A 96 -3.93 -0.18 10.99
C ALA A 96 -4.06 -0.11 9.47
N LEU A 97 -4.02 1.10 8.92
CA LEU A 97 -3.97 1.37 7.50
C LEU A 97 -2.56 1.86 7.17
N THR A 98 -1.86 1.12 6.30
CA THR A 98 -0.55 1.52 5.80
C THR A 98 -0.66 1.82 4.31
N ILE A 99 -0.08 2.95 3.89
CA ILE A 99 -0.01 3.36 2.49
C ILE A 99 1.46 3.51 2.16
N SER A 100 1.89 2.82 1.10
CA SER A 100 3.24 2.92 0.57
C SER A 100 3.15 3.44 -0.85
N THR A 101 3.92 4.49 -1.15
CA THR A 101 3.90 5.18 -2.43
C THR A 101 5.30 5.28 -3.01
N SER A 102 5.39 5.30 -4.34
CA SER A 102 6.63 5.64 -5.01
C SER A 102 6.92 7.13 -4.84
N HIS A 103 8.01 7.47 -4.15
CA HIS A 103 8.46 8.85 -3.99
C HIS A 103 8.82 9.54 -5.32
N SER A 104 9.14 8.76 -6.36
CA SER A 104 9.37 9.28 -7.71
C SER A 104 8.08 9.75 -8.39
N ALA A 105 6.91 9.34 -7.90
CA ALA A 105 5.61 9.72 -8.44
C ALA A 105 4.80 10.63 -7.50
N MET A 106 4.98 10.51 -6.17
CA MET A 106 4.19 11.20 -5.15
C MET A 106 5.09 11.66 -4.01
N ASP A 107 4.96 12.92 -3.59
CA ASP A 107 5.63 13.42 -2.39
C ASP A 107 4.73 13.26 -1.15
N GLY A 108 5.14 13.81 0.00
CA GLY A 108 4.35 13.74 1.23
C GLY A 108 3.12 14.67 1.26
N PHE A 109 2.98 15.59 0.31
CA PHE A 109 1.82 16.48 0.20
C PHE A 109 0.74 15.94 -0.75
N THR A 110 1.17 15.20 -1.77
CA THR A 110 0.33 14.56 -2.79
C THR A 110 -0.64 13.54 -2.19
#